data_AF-A0A8J8TDT1-F1
#
_entry.id   AF-A0A8J8TDT1-F1
#
_cell.length_a   1.000
_cell.length_b   1.000
_cell.length_c   1.000
_cell.angle_alpha   90.00
_cell.angle_beta   90.00
_cell.angle_gamma   90.00
#
_symmetry.space_group_name_H-M   'P 1'
#
loop_
_entity.id
_entity.type
_entity.pdbx_description
1 polymer ?
#
loop_
_entity_poly.entity_id
_entity_poly.type
_entity_poly.pdbx_seq_one_letter_code
_entity_poly.pdbx_strand_id
1 'polypeptide(L)'
;MADRTRILTGDCTVEFEGTRDRTQRGHVVILVKPDRTVLVHDADGYQPVAWLTRPDEVTVEHDGEGFSLSAAADGQQLSVNSHDAGGVESYPVSEAGVPVGDCPLCTGQLVRTRGEVRCLDCAEQYGLPSGATVLDSACPDCGLPQMRVERGEAFDLCVDYACESLSDAVRDRFDEAYDCPDCGAPLRVRSPDGRLFFGCDDYPDCETSFSFPAGVVTGACDCGLPRFRTASGERCLDGTCECDRPASEPKSA
;
A
#
# COMPACT_ATOMS: atom_id res chain seq x y z
N MET A 1 13.62 -9.53 3.68
CA MET A 1 14.81 -9.63 2.81
C MET A 1 14.83 -8.38 1.95
N ALA A 2 15.93 -7.64 1.88
CA ALA A 2 15.98 -6.39 1.11
C ALA A 2 15.83 -6.70 -0.38
N ASP A 3 14.99 -5.93 -1.07
CA ASP A 3 14.92 -5.99 -2.52
C ASP A 3 16.26 -5.55 -3.12
N ARG A 4 16.50 -5.89 -4.39
CA ARG A 4 17.76 -5.54 -5.06
C ARG A 4 17.48 -4.66 -6.26
N THR A 5 18.22 -3.55 -6.35
CA THR A 5 18.31 -2.73 -7.55
C THR A 5 19.58 -3.11 -8.30
N ARG A 6 19.49 -3.23 -9.63
CA ARG A 6 20.67 -3.36 -10.50
C ARG A 6 21.05 -1.98 -11.02
N ILE A 7 22.34 -1.68 -10.99
CA ILE A 7 22.92 -0.47 -11.59
C ILE A 7 23.85 -0.93 -12.69
N LEU A 8 23.64 -0.43 -13.90
CA LEU A 8 24.50 -0.68 -15.05
C LEU A 8 25.13 0.63 -15.52
N THR A 9 26.41 0.62 -15.90
CA THR A 9 27.13 1.82 -16.36
C THR A 9 28.05 1.50 -17.53
N GLY A 10 28.16 2.37 -18.53
CA GLY A 10 29.11 2.21 -19.64
C GLY A 10 28.82 3.15 -20.81
N ASP A 11 29.69 3.19 -21.83
CA ASP A 11 29.35 3.80 -23.13
C ASP A 11 28.29 2.92 -23.81
N CYS A 12 27.09 3.44 -24.00
CA CYS A 12 25.96 2.65 -24.51
C CYS A 12 25.27 3.34 -25.69
N THR A 13 24.69 2.53 -26.57
CA THR A 13 23.59 2.95 -27.43
C THR A 13 22.28 2.61 -26.73
N VAL A 14 21.39 3.60 -26.61
CA VAL A 14 20.07 3.51 -25.99
C VAL A 14 19.04 3.75 -27.09
N GLU A 15 18.16 2.79 -27.33
CA GLU A 15 17.08 2.89 -28.30
C GLU A 15 15.74 2.73 -27.59
N PHE A 16 14.83 3.64 -27.89
CA PHE A 16 13.47 3.61 -27.39
C PHE A 16 12.52 3.64 -28.57
N GLU A 17 11.65 2.64 -28.65
CA GLU A 17 10.60 2.52 -29.66
C GLU A 17 9.24 2.69 -29.00
N GLY A 18 8.36 3.50 -29.59
CA GLY A 18 7.04 3.75 -29.00
C GLY A 18 6.28 4.85 -29.74
N THR A 19 5.76 5.84 -29.00
CA THR A 19 5.06 6.98 -29.63
C THR A 19 6.00 7.89 -30.42
N ARG A 20 7.28 7.95 -30.02
CA ARG A 20 8.35 8.67 -30.69
C ARG A 20 9.64 7.90 -30.51
N ASP A 21 10.16 7.39 -31.60
CA ASP A 21 11.40 6.63 -31.58
C ASP A 21 12.59 7.56 -31.32
N ARG A 22 13.54 7.07 -30.53
CA ARG A 22 14.74 7.81 -30.15
C ARG A 22 15.93 6.87 -30.05
N THR A 23 17.05 7.34 -30.58
CA THR A 23 18.36 6.68 -30.41
C THR A 23 19.34 7.68 -29.85
N GLN A 24 20.03 7.30 -28.77
CA GLN A 24 21.01 8.12 -28.08
C GLN A 24 22.27 7.29 -27.83
N ARG A 25 23.44 7.92 -27.85
CA ARG A 25 24.70 7.27 -27.49
C ARG A 25 25.47 8.13 -26.49
N GLY A 26 26.03 7.49 -25.48
CA GLY A 26 26.89 8.13 -24.52
C GLY A 26 27.16 7.26 -23.30
N HIS A 27 27.92 7.81 -22.37
CA HIS A 27 28.15 7.16 -21.08
C HIS A 27 26.93 7.39 -20.20
N VAL A 28 26.24 6.30 -19.85
CA VAL A 28 24.97 6.35 -19.13
C VAL A 28 25.03 5.56 -17.82
N VAL A 29 24.12 5.89 -16.91
CA VAL A 29 23.81 5.10 -15.72
C VAL A 29 22.38 4.59 -15.85
N ILE A 30 22.21 3.27 -15.70
CA ILE A 30 20.94 2.59 -15.86
C ILE A 30 20.53 2.00 -14.52
N LEU A 31 19.34 2.35 -14.05
CA LEU A 31 18.76 1.86 -12.81
C LEU A 31 17.62 0.88 -13.12
N VAL A 32 17.74 -0.37 -12.68
CA VAL A 32 16.66 -1.37 -12.75
C VAL A 32 16.14 -1.64 -11.34
N LYS A 33 14.95 -1.11 -11.04
CA LYS A 33 14.30 -1.21 -9.74
C LYS A 33 13.65 -2.58 -9.52
N PRO A 34 13.29 -2.93 -8.26
CA PRO A 34 12.61 -4.19 -7.94
C PRO A 34 11.26 -4.37 -8.66
N ASP A 35 10.52 -3.28 -8.87
CA ASP A 35 9.27 -3.27 -9.66
C ASP A 35 9.50 -3.31 -11.18
N ARG A 36 10.74 -3.61 -11.59
CA ARG A 36 11.24 -3.68 -12.96
C ARG A 36 11.31 -2.33 -13.68
N THR A 37 11.02 -1.22 -13.02
CA THR A 37 11.19 0.11 -13.62
C THR A 37 12.64 0.30 -14.05
N VAL A 38 12.85 0.65 -15.32
CA VAL A 38 14.15 0.95 -15.92
C VAL A 38 14.26 2.46 -16.14
N LEU A 39 15.32 3.08 -15.62
CA LEU A 39 15.64 4.49 -15.83
C LEU A 39 17.05 4.59 -16.43
N VAL A 40 17.19 5.27 -17.55
CA VAL A 40 18.50 5.53 -18.18
C VAL A 40 18.80 7.02 -18.05
N HIS A 41 19.88 7.36 -17.36
CA HIS A 41 20.35 8.72 -17.17
C HIS A 41 21.67 8.94 -17.91
N ASP A 42 21.81 10.08 -18.58
CA ASP A 42 23.10 10.61 -18.98
C ASP A 42 23.59 11.61 -17.90
N ALA A 43 24.58 12.44 -18.24
CA ALA A 43 25.15 13.42 -17.32
C ALA A 43 24.33 14.72 -17.18
N ASP A 44 23.30 14.95 -18.01
CA ASP A 44 22.57 16.21 -18.08
C ASP A 44 21.12 16.09 -17.56
N GLY A 45 20.68 17.13 -16.86
CA GLY A 45 19.31 17.22 -16.38
C GLY A 45 18.96 16.27 -15.24
N TYR A 46 17.75 16.42 -14.72
CA TYR A 46 17.21 15.55 -13.67
C TYR A 46 16.36 14.41 -14.23
N GLN A 47 15.93 14.51 -15.49
CA GLN A 47 15.08 13.51 -16.14
C GLN A 47 15.92 12.43 -16.81
N PRO A 48 15.48 11.17 -16.78
CA PRO A 48 16.12 10.12 -17.57
C PRO A 48 15.96 10.39 -19.06
N VAL A 49 17.00 10.07 -19.84
CA VAL A 49 17.00 10.15 -21.31
C VAL A 49 16.10 9.09 -21.96
N ALA A 50 15.86 7.99 -21.26
CA ALA A 50 14.88 6.95 -21.60
C ALA A 50 14.42 6.22 -20.33
N TRP A 51 13.16 5.77 -20.30
CA TRP A 51 12.65 4.98 -19.18
C TRP A 51 11.47 4.09 -19.60
N LEU A 52 11.26 3.01 -18.85
CA LEU A 52 10.04 2.22 -18.86
C LEU A 52 9.60 1.93 -17.42
N THR A 53 8.34 2.22 -17.10
CA THR A 53 7.78 1.97 -15.78
C THR A 53 7.11 0.62 -15.75
N ARG A 54 7.55 -0.25 -14.83
CA ARG A 54 6.96 -1.59 -14.60
C ARG A 54 6.69 -2.42 -15.88
N PRO A 55 7.69 -2.56 -16.76
CA PRO A 55 7.58 -3.43 -17.93
C PRO A 55 7.22 -4.87 -17.55
N ASP A 56 6.60 -5.58 -18.50
CA ASP A 56 6.20 -6.99 -18.35
C ASP A 56 7.40 -7.91 -18.17
N GLU A 57 8.55 -7.52 -18.70
CA GLU A 57 9.83 -8.22 -18.59
C GLU A 57 11.00 -7.25 -18.70
N VAL A 58 12.10 -7.56 -17.99
CA VAL A 58 13.40 -6.89 -18.15
C VAL A 58 14.49 -7.96 -18.20
N THR A 59 15.11 -8.09 -19.35
CA THR A 59 16.23 -8.99 -19.57
C THR A 59 17.54 -8.20 -19.51
N VAL A 60 18.49 -8.71 -18.74
CA VAL A 60 19.84 -8.16 -18.65
C VAL A 60 20.81 -9.31 -18.90
N GLU A 61 21.61 -9.19 -19.95
CA GLU A 61 22.70 -10.10 -20.27
C GLU A 61 24.01 -9.36 -20.07
N HIS A 62 25.03 -10.04 -19.53
CA HIS A 62 26.35 -9.46 -19.32
C HIS A 62 27.41 -10.55 -19.44
N ASP A 63 28.51 -10.20 -20.10
CA ASP A 63 29.73 -10.98 -20.18
C ASP A 63 30.95 -10.09 -19.89
N GLY A 64 32.17 -10.62 -20.07
CA GLY A 64 33.38 -9.85 -19.83
C GLY A 64 33.66 -8.74 -20.86
N GLU A 65 32.86 -8.65 -21.92
CA GLU A 65 33.02 -7.73 -23.05
C GLU A 65 31.95 -6.62 -23.06
N GLY A 66 30.80 -6.85 -22.42
CA GLY A 66 29.77 -5.83 -22.19
C GLY A 66 28.47 -6.35 -21.60
N PHE A 67 27.41 -5.56 -21.75
CA PHE A 67 26.05 -5.90 -21.34
C PHE A 67 25.01 -5.45 -22.36
N SER A 68 23.89 -6.16 -22.37
CA SER A 68 22.67 -5.77 -23.07
C SER A 68 21.51 -5.72 -22.07
N LEU A 69 20.58 -4.79 -22.30
CA LEU A 69 19.32 -4.70 -21.58
C LEU A 69 18.19 -4.57 -22.59
N SER A 70 17.12 -5.33 -22.38
CA SER A 70 15.86 -5.16 -23.09
C SER A 70 14.69 -5.14 -22.13
N ALA A 71 13.73 -4.26 -22.39
CA ALA A 71 12.50 -4.12 -21.61
C ALA A 71 11.34 -3.73 -22.52
N ALA A 72 10.14 -4.21 -22.21
CA ALA A 72 8.93 -3.90 -22.99
C ALA A 72 7.71 -3.67 -22.08
N ALA A 73 6.91 -2.66 -22.41
CA ALA A 73 5.67 -2.31 -21.72
C ALA A 73 4.71 -1.63 -22.69
N ASP A 74 3.43 -2.03 -22.72
CA ASP A 74 2.37 -1.32 -23.47
C ASP A 74 2.71 -1.00 -24.95
N GLY A 75 3.39 -1.92 -25.64
CA GLY A 75 3.84 -1.72 -27.04
C GLY A 75 5.02 -0.78 -27.21
N GLN A 76 5.67 -0.38 -26.12
CA GLN A 76 6.93 0.36 -26.09
C GLN A 76 8.08 -0.60 -25.81
N GLN A 77 9.24 -0.34 -26.41
CA GLN A 77 10.45 -1.14 -26.23
C GLN A 77 11.63 -0.23 -25.89
N LEU A 78 12.43 -0.65 -24.91
CA LEU A 78 13.70 -0.02 -24.54
C LEU A 78 14.79 -1.07 -24.69
N SER A 79 15.78 -0.78 -25.54
CA SER A 79 17.01 -1.56 -25.66
C SER A 79 18.22 -0.70 -25.28
N VAL A 80 19.18 -1.31 -24.59
CA VAL A 80 20.46 -0.69 -24.30
C VAL A 80 21.56 -1.71 -24.58
N ASN A 81 22.57 -1.30 -25.35
CA ASN A 81 23.73 -2.13 -25.67
C ASN A 81 25.00 -1.36 -25.30
N SER A 82 25.85 -1.94 -24.46
CA SER A 82 27.15 -1.34 -24.14
C SER A 82 28.16 -1.56 -25.27
N HIS A 83 29.10 -0.64 -25.38
CA HIS A 83 30.25 -0.68 -26.31
C HIS A 83 31.55 -1.05 -25.60
N ASP A 84 31.50 -1.26 -24.29
CA ASP A 84 32.58 -1.67 -23.41
C ASP A 84 32.07 -2.66 -22.36
N ALA A 85 33.00 -3.23 -21.57
CA ALA A 85 32.70 -4.18 -20.48
C ALA A 85 31.70 -3.62 -19.46
N GLY A 86 31.60 -2.29 -19.35
CA GLY A 86 30.72 -1.61 -18.42
C GLY A 86 30.89 -2.05 -16.97
N GLY A 87 29.90 -1.71 -16.16
CA GLY A 87 29.74 -2.23 -14.80
C GLY A 87 28.30 -2.67 -14.62
N VAL A 88 28.09 -3.85 -14.04
CA VAL A 88 26.77 -4.36 -13.65
C VAL A 88 26.85 -4.79 -12.19
N GLU A 89 26.27 -3.99 -11.31
CA GLU A 89 26.26 -4.26 -9.88
C GLU A 89 24.85 -4.31 -9.32
N SER A 90 24.69 -5.03 -8.22
CA SER A 90 23.42 -5.16 -7.51
C SER A 90 23.55 -4.67 -6.07
N TYR A 91 22.65 -3.79 -5.66
CA TYR A 91 22.66 -3.19 -4.33
C TYR A 91 21.35 -3.46 -3.59
N PRO A 92 21.40 -3.70 -2.27
CA PRO A 92 20.19 -3.79 -1.47
C PRO A 92 19.47 -2.44 -1.45
N VAL A 93 18.15 -2.47 -1.58
CA VAL A 93 17.27 -1.32 -1.44
C VAL A 93 16.07 -1.69 -0.58
N SER A 94 15.47 -0.69 0.04
CA SER A 94 14.22 -0.82 0.76
C SER A 94 13.29 0.35 0.41
N GLU A 95 12.01 0.21 0.73
CA GLU A 95 11.16 1.39 0.84
C GLU A 95 11.66 2.24 2.00
N ALA A 96 12.05 3.48 1.71
CA ALA A 96 12.43 4.43 2.74
C ALA A 96 11.19 4.87 3.52
N GLY A 97 11.30 4.88 4.84
CA GLY A 97 10.20 5.20 5.75
C GLY A 97 10.60 6.16 6.86
N VAL A 98 9.61 6.56 7.66
CA VAL A 98 9.84 7.38 8.86
C VAL A 98 10.31 6.45 9.99
N PRO A 99 11.44 6.72 10.68
CA PRO A 99 11.85 5.94 11.85
C PRO A 99 10.79 5.97 12.95
N VAL A 100 10.44 4.80 13.49
CA VAL A 100 9.37 4.66 14.51
C VAL A 100 9.78 3.86 15.74
N GLY A 101 10.96 3.25 15.76
CA GLY A 101 11.45 2.51 16.92
C GLY A 101 12.57 1.54 16.57
N ASP A 102 12.95 0.72 17.53
CA ASP A 102 13.95 -0.33 17.37
C ASP A 102 13.29 -1.70 17.19
N CYS A 103 13.93 -2.56 16.41
CA CYS A 103 13.44 -3.93 16.19
C CYS A 103 13.66 -4.78 17.46
N PRO A 104 12.69 -5.58 17.90
CA PRO A 104 12.87 -6.43 19.08
C PRO A 104 13.72 -7.69 18.81
N LEU A 105 13.95 -8.04 17.54
CA LEU A 105 14.65 -9.28 17.14
C LEU A 105 16.07 -9.07 16.62
N CYS A 106 16.48 -7.82 16.40
CA CYS A 106 17.82 -7.46 15.95
C CYS A 106 18.18 -6.04 16.36
N THR A 107 19.37 -5.56 15.98
CA THR A 107 19.82 -4.19 16.28
C THR A 107 19.30 -3.15 15.29
N GLY A 108 18.41 -3.54 14.38
CA GLY A 108 17.95 -2.70 13.28
C GLY A 108 16.82 -1.75 13.65
N GLN A 109 16.67 -0.71 12.85
CA GLN A 109 15.63 0.30 13.03
C GLN A 109 14.32 -0.12 12.34
N LEU A 110 13.20 0.10 13.03
CA LEU A 110 11.86 0.02 12.45
C LEU A 110 11.52 1.34 11.75
N VAL A 111 11.01 1.24 10.52
CA VAL A 111 10.52 2.36 9.73
C VAL A 111 9.08 2.15 9.31
N ARG A 112 8.29 3.22 9.32
CA ARG A 112 6.93 3.27 8.77
C ARG A 112 6.99 3.59 7.27
N THR A 113 6.44 2.70 6.47
CA THR A 113 6.27 2.84 5.02
C THR A 113 4.79 3.00 4.66
N ARG A 114 4.40 2.92 3.37
CA ARG A 114 3.02 3.23 2.91
C ARG A 114 1.91 2.29 3.42
N GLY A 115 2.23 1.25 4.20
CA GLY A 115 1.22 0.33 4.72
C GLY A 115 1.72 -0.62 5.80
N GLU A 116 2.92 -0.41 6.34
CA GLU A 116 3.50 -1.29 7.34
C GLU A 116 4.53 -0.54 8.19
N VAL A 117 4.87 -1.13 9.33
CA VAL A 117 6.11 -0.87 10.05
C VAL A 117 7.04 -2.05 9.79
N ARG A 118 8.24 -1.82 9.27
CA ARG A 118 9.19 -2.89 8.94
C ARG A 118 10.57 -2.62 9.47
N CYS A 119 11.32 -3.67 9.74
CA CYS A 119 12.74 -3.59 10.05
C CYS A 119 13.58 -3.43 8.78
N LEU A 120 14.67 -2.67 8.87
CA LEU A 120 15.65 -2.52 7.80
C LEU A 120 16.63 -3.70 7.71
N ASP A 121 16.90 -4.38 8.84
CA ASP A 121 17.99 -5.36 8.96
C ASP A 121 17.52 -6.82 9.06
N CYS A 122 16.22 -7.06 9.25
CA CYS A 122 15.65 -8.40 9.31
C CYS A 122 14.33 -8.52 8.53
N ALA A 123 13.58 -9.60 8.73
CA ALA A 123 12.33 -9.86 8.02
C ALA A 123 11.07 -9.36 8.77
N GLU A 124 11.22 -8.73 9.94
CA GLU A 124 10.08 -8.26 10.73
C GLU A 124 9.32 -7.15 10.01
N GLN A 125 8.01 -7.31 9.95
CA GLN A 125 7.08 -6.38 9.35
C GLN A 125 5.68 -6.52 10.00
N TYR A 126 5.01 -5.39 10.19
CA TYR A 126 3.71 -5.27 10.84
C TYR A 126 2.78 -4.45 9.95
N GLY A 127 1.76 -5.10 9.40
CA GLY A 127 0.83 -4.49 8.45
C GLY A 127 -0.07 -3.45 9.12
N LEU A 128 -0.09 -2.24 8.60
CA LEU A 128 -0.93 -1.15 9.10
C LEU A 128 -2.28 -1.12 8.36
N PRO A 129 -3.39 -0.97 9.08
CA PRO A 129 -4.70 -0.83 8.47
C PRO A 129 -4.82 0.55 7.81
N SER A 130 -5.68 0.67 6.79
CA SER A 130 -5.91 1.96 6.12
C SER A 130 -6.35 3.03 7.12
N GLY A 131 -5.71 4.20 7.03
CA GLY A 131 -5.95 5.34 7.92
C GLY A 131 -5.17 5.32 9.23
N ALA A 132 -4.37 4.28 9.51
CA ALA A 132 -3.60 4.23 10.74
C ALA A 132 -2.42 5.20 10.79
N THR A 133 -2.16 5.70 12.00
CA THR A 133 -1.01 6.56 12.31
C THR A 133 -0.18 5.88 13.38
N VAL A 134 1.12 5.70 13.12
CA VAL A 134 2.06 5.20 14.14
C VAL A 134 2.32 6.31 15.14
N LEU A 135 2.25 5.99 16.42
CA LEU A 135 2.45 6.89 17.54
C LEU A 135 3.91 6.87 18.00
N ASP A 136 4.34 7.91 18.71
CA ASP A 136 5.67 7.98 19.31
C ASP A 136 5.80 7.07 20.56
N SER A 137 4.68 6.57 21.09
CA SER A 137 4.66 5.67 22.24
C SER A 137 4.95 4.22 21.84
N ALA A 138 5.70 3.53 22.70
CA ALA A 138 5.91 2.11 22.62
C ALA A 138 4.82 1.36 23.39
N CYS A 139 4.44 0.18 22.89
CA CYS A 139 3.56 -0.75 23.56
C CYS A 139 4.22 -1.17 24.89
N PRO A 140 3.50 -1.08 26.02
CA PRO A 140 4.07 -1.41 27.33
C PRO A 140 4.41 -2.91 27.47
N ASP A 141 3.77 -3.78 26.69
CA ASP A 141 3.92 -5.23 26.82
C ASP A 141 5.09 -5.79 26.00
N CYS A 142 5.29 -5.29 24.78
CA CYS A 142 6.32 -5.82 23.86
C CYS A 142 7.36 -4.79 23.38
N GLY A 143 7.16 -3.50 23.67
CA GLY A 143 8.08 -2.43 23.27
C GLY A 143 8.00 -2.01 21.79
N LEU A 144 7.19 -2.69 20.97
CA LEU A 144 6.93 -2.27 19.58
C LEU A 144 6.15 -0.95 19.54
N PRO A 145 6.21 -0.18 18.44
CA PRO A 145 5.44 1.05 18.31
C PRO A 145 3.93 0.81 18.47
N GLN A 146 3.22 1.79 19.02
CA GLN A 146 1.76 1.79 18.98
C GLN A 146 1.26 2.46 17.71
N MET A 147 0.02 2.17 17.32
CA MET A 147 -0.69 2.85 16.26
C MET A 147 -2.06 3.30 16.76
N ARG A 148 -2.52 4.42 16.21
CA ARG A 148 -3.90 4.88 16.29
C ARG A 148 -4.64 4.55 15.00
N VAL A 149 -5.81 3.93 15.11
CA VAL A 149 -6.70 3.62 13.99
C VAL A 149 -8.16 3.91 14.35
N GLU A 150 -8.93 4.41 13.39
CA GLU A 150 -10.37 4.66 13.58
C GLU A 150 -11.22 3.51 13.01
N ARG A 151 -11.98 2.85 13.88
CA ARG A 151 -12.97 1.81 13.55
C ARG A 151 -14.23 2.03 14.39
N GLY A 152 -14.99 3.05 14.05
CA GLY A 152 -16.18 3.50 14.78
C GLY A 152 -15.82 4.39 15.97
N GLU A 153 -14.69 4.14 16.61
CA GLU A 153 -13.98 5.09 17.47
C GLU A 153 -12.47 4.95 17.25
N ALA A 154 -11.67 5.80 17.90
CA ALA A 154 -10.23 5.72 17.82
C ALA A 154 -9.71 4.66 18.81
N PHE A 155 -8.88 3.74 18.31
CA PHE A 155 -8.18 2.74 19.09
C PHE A 155 -6.68 2.99 19.01
N ASP A 156 -6.02 2.99 20.17
CA ASP A 156 -4.57 2.99 20.30
C ASP A 156 -4.12 1.60 20.74
N LEU A 157 -3.39 0.90 19.87
CA LEU A 157 -3.02 -0.50 20.04
C LEU A 157 -1.59 -0.71 19.53
N CYS A 158 -0.93 -1.78 19.93
CA CYS A 158 0.31 -2.25 19.33
C CYS A 158 0.18 -2.43 17.81
N VAL A 159 1.25 -2.14 17.07
CA VAL A 159 1.32 -2.46 15.63
C VAL A 159 1.30 -3.97 15.36
N ASP A 160 1.66 -4.78 16.35
CA ASP A 160 1.54 -6.24 16.29
C ASP A 160 0.16 -6.69 16.78
N TYR A 161 -0.66 -7.18 15.85
CA TYR A 161 -1.99 -7.72 16.14
C TYR A 161 -1.99 -8.98 17.01
N ALA A 162 -0.86 -9.70 17.07
CA ALA A 162 -0.72 -10.83 17.98
C ALA A 162 -0.54 -10.37 19.43
N CYS A 163 0.01 -9.17 19.63
CA CYS A 163 0.12 -8.52 20.94
C CYS A 163 -1.22 -7.90 21.35
N GLU A 164 -1.80 -7.06 20.49
CA GLU A 164 -3.09 -6.40 20.73
C GLU A 164 -3.99 -6.51 19.48
N SER A 165 -5.05 -7.31 19.58
CA SER A 165 -5.95 -7.62 18.46
C SER A 165 -6.92 -6.48 18.18
N LEU A 166 -6.75 -5.80 17.03
CA LEU A 166 -7.70 -4.80 16.55
C LEU A 166 -9.11 -5.39 16.38
N SER A 167 -9.23 -6.62 15.90
CA SER A 167 -10.53 -7.23 15.67
C SER A 167 -11.28 -7.51 16.97
N ASP A 168 -10.57 -7.90 18.02
CA ASP A 168 -11.20 -8.16 19.31
C ASP A 168 -11.57 -6.83 19.98
N ALA A 169 -10.70 -5.81 19.94
CA ALA A 169 -11.02 -4.49 20.45
C ALA A 169 -12.27 -3.87 19.79
N VAL A 170 -12.40 -4.01 18.46
CA VAL A 170 -13.59 -3.53 17.73
C VAL A 170 -14.82 -4.37 18.05
N ARG A 171 -14.68 -5.71 18.16
CA ARG A 171 -15.78 -6.60 18.53
C ARG A 171 -16.30 -6.28 19.92
N ASP A 172 -15.43 -6.22 20.92
CA ASP A 172 -15.79 -5.90 22.31
C ASP A 172 -16.58 -4.60 22.42
N ARG A 173 -16.32 -3.66 21.51
CA ARG A 173 -16.97 -2.35 21.48
C ARG A 173 -18.29 -2.31 20.70
N PHE A 174 -18.39 -3.02 19.58
CA PHE A 174 -19.44 -2.83 18.59
C PHE A 174 -20.26 -4.09 18.28
N ASP A 175 -19.93 -5.25 18.85
CA ASP A 175 -20.72 -6.45 18.66
C ASP A 175 -22.13 -6.28 19.24
N GLU A 176 -23.16 -6.63 18.45
CA GLU A 176 -24.57 -6.42 18.77
C GLU A 176 -24.97 -4.96 19.05
N ALA A 177 -24.13 -3.98 18.68
CA ALA A 177 -24.39 -2.57 18.96
C ALA A 177 -25.51 -1.96 18.08
N TYR A 178 -25.87 -2.64 16.99
CA TYR A 178 -26.86 -2.19 16.01
C TYR A 178 -27.71 -3.36 15.55
N ASP A 179 -28.96 -3.09 15.20
CA ASP A 179 -29.88 -4.10 14.67
C ASP A 179 -29.84 -4.14 13.13
N CYS A 180 -30.10 -5.32 12.57
CA CYS A 180 -30.20 -5.55 11.15
C CYS A 180 -31.44 -4.82 10.60
N PRO A 181 -31.32 -3.99 9.56
CA PRO A 181 -32.46 -3.27 8.99
C PRO A 181 -33.44 -4.21 8.26
N ASP A 182 -33.01 -5.41 7.87
CA ASP A 182 -33.82 -6.34 7.07
C ASP A 182 -34.66 -7.30 7.92
N CYS A 183 -34.12 -7.81 9.04
CA CYS A 183 -34.83 -8.76 9.90
C CYS A 183 -34.96 -8.33 11.38
N GLY A 184 -34.25 -7.28 11.81
CA GLY A 184 -34.26 -6.79 13.19
C GLY A 184 -33.38 -7.57 14.17
N ALA A 185 -32.72 -8.65 13.74
CA ALA A 185 -31.75 -9.35 14.60
C ALA A 185 -30.46 -8.54 14.78
N PRO A 186 -29.67 -8.76 15.85
CA PRO A 186 -28.44 -8.03 16.07
C PRO A 186 -27.41 -8.19 14.95
N LEU A 187 -26.63 -7.13 14.70
CA LEU A 187 -25.45 -7.16 13.84
C LEU A 187 -24.21 -7.53 14.65
N ARG A 188 -23.49 -8.56 14.22
CA ARG A 188 -22.28 -9.08 14.87
C ARG A 188 -21.03 -8.58 14.15
N VAL A 189 -19.97 -8.26 14.89
CA VAL A 189 -18.67 -7.85 14.33
C VAL A 189 -17.84 -9.08 14.00
N ARG A 190 -17.53 -9.25 12.71
CA ARG A 190 -16.78 -10.38 12.16
C ARG A 190 -15.55 -9.88 11.40
N SER A 191 -14.51 -10.71 11.31
CA SER A 191 -13.20 -10.32 10.75
C SER A 191 -12.49 -11.42 9.93
N PRO A 192 -13.15 -12.04 8.93
CA PRO A 192 -12.52 -13.01 8.04
C PRO A 192 -11.37 -12.34 7.29
N ASP A 193 -10.24 -13.02 7.21
CA ASP A 193 -9.02 -12.53 6.57
C ASP A 193 -8.59 -11.13 7.05
N GLY A 194 -8.90 -10.79 8.31
CA GLY A 194 -8.60 -9.49 8.92
C GLY A 194 -9.50 -8.33 8.48
N ARG A 195 -10.53 -8.57 7.66
CA ARG A 195 -11.46 -7.52 7.19
C ARG A 195 -12.67 -7.42 8.10
N LEU A 196 -12.76 -6.33 8.84
CA LEU A 196 -13.89 -6.04 9.72
C LEU A 196 -15.19 -5.76 8.95
N PHE A 197 -16.27 -6.41 9.36
CA PHE A 197 -17.61 -6.15 8.85
C PHE A 197 -18.68 -6.46 9.91
N PHE A 198 -19.85 -5.87 9.74
CA PHE A 198 -21.07 -6.22 10.48
C PHE A 198 -21.84 -7.26 9.68
N GLY A 199 -22.15 -8.42 10.27
CA GLY A 199 -23.00 -9.45 9.66
C GLY A 199 -24.19 -9.75 10.55
N CYS A 200 -25.35 -10.00 9.94
CA CYS A 200 -26.55 -10.39 10.68
C CYS A 200 -26.32 -11.68 11.48
N ASP A 201 -26.81 -11.72 12.72
CA ASP A 201 -26.71 -12.92 13.57
C ASP A 201 -27.58 -14.08 13.04
N ASP A 202 -28.70 -13.77 12.37
CA ASP A 202 -29.62 -14.74 11.75
C ASP A 202 -29.08 -15.39 10.46
N TYR A 203 -27.79 -15.25 10.13
CA TYR A 203 -27.20 -15.97 9.01
C TYR A 203 -27.31 -17.51 9.21
N PRO A 204 -27.75 -18.30 8.22
CA PRO A 204 -27.91 -17.97 6.80
C PRO A 204 -29.29 -17.46 6.37
N ASP A 205 -30.26 -17.37 7.27
CA ASP A 205 -31.63 -16.94 6.93
C ASP A 205 -31.70 -15.44 6.59
N CYS A 206 -30.75 -14.65 7.09
CA CYS A 206 -30.51 -13.25 6.71
C CYS A 206 -29.04 -13.02 6.34
N GLU A 207 -28.74 -12.67 5.09
CA GLU A 207 -27.39 -12.48 4.56
C GLU A 207 -26.88 -11.03 4.63
N THR A 208 -27.62 -10.14 5.30
CA THR A 208 -27.31 -8.72 5.41
C THR A 208 -25.94 -8.52 6.05
N SER A 209 -25.10 -7.74 5.37
CA SER A 209 -23.76 -7.41 5.84
C SER A 209 -23.31 -6.04 5.37
N PHE A 210 -22.50 -5.38 6.21
CA PHE A 210 -21.95 -4.05 5.94
C PHE A 210 -20.45 -4.03 6.23
N SER A 211 -19.65 -3.51 5.29
CA SER A 211 -18.22 -3.27 5.54
C SER A 211 -18.04 -2.31 6.71
N PHE A 212 -17.11 -2.59 7.63
CA PHE A 212 -16.82 -1.69 8.74
C PHE A 212 -16.02 -0.47 8.23
N PRO A 213 -16.55 0.77 8.30
CA PRO A 213 -15.86 1.95 7.76
C PRO A 213 -14.59 2.33 8.55
N ALA A 214 -13.57 2.83 7.83
CA ALA A 214 -12.41 3.48 8.43
C ALA A 214 -12.75 4.92 8.81
N GLY A 215 -13.23 5.12 10.03
CA GLY A 215 -13.68 6.41 10.54
C GLY A 215 -14.35 6.28 11.90
N VAL A 216 -14.98 7.36 12.37
CA VAL A 216 -15.65 7.41 13.69
C VAL A 216 -17.16 7.53 13.55
N VAL A 217 -17.93 6.92 14.45
CA VAL A 217 -19.38 7.08 14.53
C VAL A 217 -19.69 8.49 15.01
N THR A 218 -20.53 9.21 14.27
CA THR A 218 -20.89 10.61 14.57
C THR A 218 -22.36 10.79 14.94
N GLY A 219 -23.20 9.77 14.71
CA GLY A 219 -24.61 9.82 15.03
C GLY A 219 -25.38 8.69 14.37
N ALA A 220 -26.69 8.87 14.24
CA ALA A 220 -27.58 7.96 13.55
C ALA A 220 -27.99 8.54 12.20
N CYS A 221 -28.22 7.65 11.24
CA CYS A 221 -28.84 7.95 9.95
C CYS A 221 -30.36 7.82 10.10
N ASP A 222 -31.12 8.51 9.26
CA ASP A 222 -32.59 8.44 9.28
C ASP A 222 -33.11 7.02 8.96
N CYS A 223 -32.29 6.18 8.32
CA CYS A 223 -32.58 4.76 8.09
C CYS A 223 -32.37 3.87 9.33
N GLY A 224 -31.98 4.44 10.48
CA GLY A 224 -31.76 3.71 11.74
C GLY A 224 -30.34 3.17 11.94
N LEU A 225 -29.51 3.15 10.89
CA LEU A 225 -28.10 2.72 10.97
C LEU A 225 -27.17 3.85 11.42
N PRO A 226 -25.98 3.56 11.96
CA PRO A 226 -25.03 4.60 12.39
C PRO A 226 -24.44 5.38 11.20
N ARG A 227 -24.16 6.67 11.43
CA ARG A 227 -23.35 7.52 10.54
C ARG A 227 -21.90 7.50 10.99
N PHE A 228 -21.00 7.46 10.00
CA PHE A 228 -19.56 7.52 10.16
C PHE A 228 -19.02 8.78 9.48
N ARG A 229 -18.07 9.44 10.13
CA ARG A 229 -17.16 10.39 9.49
C ARG A 229 -15.89 9.67 9.08
N THR A 230 -15.65 9.60 7.77
CA THR A 230 -14.46 8.99 7.18
C THR A 230 -13.61 10.07 6.48
N ALA A 231 -12.47 9.66 5.92
CA ALA A 231 -11.64 10.55 5.10
C ALA A 231 -12.38 11.11 3.85
N SER A 232 -13.43 10.44 3.37
CA SER A 232 -14.24 10.88 2.23
C SER A 232 -15.45 11.73 2.62
N GLY A 233 -15.68 11.99 3.92
CA GLY A 233 -16.83 12.74 4.44
C GLY A 233 -17.74 11.91 5.35
N GLU A 234 -18.92 12.44 5.66
CA GLU A 234 -19.92 11.72 6.46
C GLU A 234 -20.79 10.81 5.58
N ARG A 235 -21.02 9.57 6.04
CA ARG A 235 -21.86 8.57 5.36
C ARG A 235 -22.51 7.60 6.35
N CYS A 236 -23.60 6.97 5.95
CA CYS A 236 -24.23 5.84 6.60
C CYS A 236 -23.33 4.58 6.56
N LEU A 237 -23.52 3.69 7.53
CA LEU A 237 -22.95 2.34 7.54
C LEU A 237 -23.25 1.58 6.24
N ASP A 238 -24.50 1.63 5.81
CA ASP A 238 -24.89 1.16 4.48
C ASP A 238 -24.41 2.17 3.43
N GLY A 239 -23.42 1.76 2.64
CA GLY A 239 -22.86 2.60 1.56
C GLY A 239 -23.80 2.81 0.39
N THR A 240 -24.94 2.13 0.37
CA THR A 240 -26.00 2.26 -0.63
C THR A 240 -27.21 3.02 -0.12
N CYS A 241 -27.17 3.51 1.13
CA CYS A 241 -28.25 4.21 1.80
C CYS A 241 -28.71 5.43 1.00
N GLU A 242 -30.03 5.54 0.80
CA GLU A 242 -30.61 6.65 0.02
C GLU A 242 -30.45 8.01 0.71
N CYS A 243 -30.28 8.02 2.03
CA CYS A 243 -30.01 9.24 2.81
C CYS A 243 -28.69 9.93 2.42
N ASP A 244 -27.74 9.21 1.82
CA ASP A 244 -26.47 9.77 1.37
C ASP A 244 -26.45 10.14 -0.13
N ARG A 245 -27.54 9.89 -0.87
CA ARG A 245 -27.62 10.32 -2.27
C ARG A 245 -27.81 11.84 -2.30
N PRO A 246 -27.03 12.58 -3.14
CA PRO A 246 -27.33 13.99 -3.36
C PRO A 246 -28.75 14.11 -3.93
N ALA A 247 -29.52 15.09 -3.44
CA ALA A 247 -30.85 15.38 -3.99
C ALA A 247 -30.71 15.58 -5.51
N SER A 248 -31.44 14.78 -6.30
CA SER A 248 -31.43 14.93 -7.75
C SER A 248 -31.88 16.34 -8.11
N GLU A 249 -31.04 17.07 -8.86
CA GLU A 249 -31.45 18.35 -9.43
C GLU A 249 -32.71 18.10 -10.28
N PRO A 250 -33.79 18.90 -10.09
CA PRO A 250 -34.98 18.73 -10.90
C PRO A 250 -34.61 18.96 -12.37
N LYS A 251 -34.89 17.95 -13.19
CA LYS A 251 -34.73 18.00 -14.64
C LYS A 251 -35.59 19.16 -15.16
N SER A 252 -34.96 20.27 -15.52
CA SER A 252 -35.64 21.42 -16.11
C SER A 252 -36.32 20.98 -17.39
N ALA A 253 -37.65 21.17 -17.45
CA ALA A 253 -38.52 20.87 -18.57
C ALA A 253 -38.47 21.99 -19.62
#